data_AF-A0A1Q3HYF8-F1
#
_entry.id   AF-A0A1Q3HYF8-F1
#
_cell.length_a   1.000
_cell.length_b   1.000
_cell.length_c   1.000
_cell.angle_alpha   90.00
_cell.angle_beta   90.00
_cell.angle_gamma   90.00
#
_symmetry.space_group_name_H-M   'P 1'
#
loop_
_entity.id
_entity.type
_entity.pdbx_description
1 polymer ?
#
loop_
_entity_poly.entity_id
_entity_poly.type
_entity_poly.pdbx_seq_one_letter_code
_entity_poly.pdbx_strand_id
1 'polypeptide(L)' 'MYTCKDAINLLLNFLDGEMTPEESRHLKEHLSGCAPCVDFLRTYKATPGLCKRAMAQQMPKEVSAKLTEYLRARIKSAS' A
#
# COMPACT_ATOMS: atom_id res chain seq x y z
N MET A 1 -19.23 -8.02 -7.22
CA MET A 1 -19.03 -6.59 -6.93
C MET A 1 -19.04 -6.45 -5.42
N TYR A 2 -17.98 -5.87 -4.82
CA TYR A 2 -17.91 -5.77 -3.36
C TYR A 2 -18.91 -4.78 -2.79
N THR A 3 -19.45 -5.10 -1.61
CA THR A 3 -20.22 -4.16 -0.81
C THR A 3 -19.29 -3.24 -0.01
N CYS A 4 -19.82 -2.16 0.56
CA CYS A 4 -19.05 -1.29 1.46
C CYS A 4 -18.49 -2.08 2.66
N LYS A 5 -19.23 -3.07 3.17
CA LYS A 5 -18.79 -3.93 4.28
C LYS A 5 -17.58 -4.78 3.88
N ASP A 6 -17.64 -5.40 2.70
CA ASP A 6 -16.53 -6.19 2.18
C ASP A 6 -15.30 -5.31 1.98
N ALA A 7 -15.48 -4.12 1.40
CA ALA A 7 -14.41 -3.16 1.17
C ALA A 7 -13.71 -2.78 2.48
N ILE A 8 -14.48 -2.42 3.52
CA ILE A 8 -13.96 -2.04 4.85
C ILE A 8 -13.15 -3.18 5.48
N ASN A 9 -13.64 -4.42 5.40
CA ASN A 9 -12.94 -5.59 5.96
C ASN A 9 -11.60 -5.87 5.24
N LEU A 10 -11.49 -5.52 3.96
CA LEU A 10 -10.29 -5.74 3.15
C LEU A 10 -9.27 -4.60 3.24
N LEU A 11 -9.62 -3.44 3.84
CA LEU A 11 -8.74 -2.27 3.83
C LEU A 11 -7.41 -2.50 4.54
N LEU A 12 -7.36 -3.31 5.60
CA LEU A 12 -6.12 -3.59 6.31
C LEU A 12 -5.13 -4.34 5.40
N ASN A 13 -5.57 -5.48 4.85
CA ASN A 13 -4.79 -6.30 3.92
C ASN A 13 -4.36 -5.49 2.68
N PHE A 14 -5.23 -4.58 2.21
CA PHE A 14 -4.92 -3.66 1.11
C PHE A 14 -3.75 -2.72 1.44
N LEU A 15 -3.70 -2.20 2.67
CA LEU A 15 -2.65 -1.28 3.12
C LEU A 15 -1.34 -1.97 3.46
N ASP A 16 -1.41 -3.23 3.91
CA ASP A 16 -0.25 -4.05 4.21
C ASP A 16 0.31 -4.76 2.97
N GLY A 17 -0.41 -4.72 1.85
CA GLY A 17 0.03 -5.31 0.59
C GLY A 17 -0.12 -6.83 0.55
N GLU A 18 -0.96 -7.38 1.42
CA GLU A 18 -1.19 -8.82 1.59
C GLU A 18 -2.37 -9.34 0.73
N MET A 19 -2.91 -8.49 -0.14
CA MET A 19 -4.01 -8.88 -1.03
C MET A 19 -3.53 -9.52 -2.33
N THR A 20 -4.31 -10.49 -2.83
CA THR A 20 -4.12 -11.02 -4.17
C THR A 20 -4.38 -9.95 -5.24
N PRO A 21 -3.87 -10.13 -6.48
CA PRO A 21 -4.15 -9.22 -7.58
C PRO A 21 -5.65 -9.11 -7.90
N GLU A 22 -6.40 -10.21 -7.82
CA GLU A 22 -7.84 -10.20 -8.08
C GLU A 22 -8.62 -9.40 -7.03
N GLU A 23 -8.35 -9.63 -5.74
CA GLU A 23 -9.00 -8.88 -4.65
C GLU A 23 -8.66 -7.39 -4.74
N SER A 24 -7.41 -7.07 -5.06
CA SER A 24 -6.95 -5.69 -5.26
C SER A 24 -7.69 -4.99 -6.39
N ARG A 25 -7.99 -5.70 -7.48
CA ARG A 25 -8.77 -5.15 -8.58
C ARG A 25 -10.21 -4.88 -8.15
N HIS A 26 -10.89 -5.86 -7.55
CA HIS A 26 -12.29 -5.72 -7.14
C HIS A 26 -12.49 -4.65 -6.07
N LEU A 27 -11.52 -4.49 -5.14
CA LEU A 27 -11.56 -3.41 -4.15
C LEU A 27 -11.41 -2.04 -4.81
N LYS A 28 -10.48 -1.89 -5.75
CA LYS A 28 -10.29 -0.63 -6.51
C LYS A 28 -11.52 -0.26 -7.32
N GLU A 29 -12.20 -1.24 -7.93
CA GLU A 29 -13.46 -1.04 -8.64
C GLU A 29 -14.58 -0.53 -7.71
N HIS A 30 -14.64 -1.02 -6.47
CA HIS A 30 -15.59 -0.48 -5.49
C HIS A 30 -15.24 0.96 -5.09
N LEU A 31 -13.96 1.22 -4.78
CA LEU A 31 -13.49 2.54 -4.35
C LEU A 31 -13.66 3.61 -5.43
N SER A 32 -13.58 3.27 -6.73
CA SER A 32 -13.81 4.24 -7.80
C SER A 32 -15.27 4.69 -7.91
N GLY A 33 -16.22 3.89 -7.42
CA GLY A 33 -17.67 4.18 -7.44
C GLY A 33 -18.26 4.61 -6.11
N CYS A 34 -17.49 4.63 -5.02
CA CYS A 34 -18.01 4.78 -3.66
C CYS A 34 -17.26 5.83 -2.84
N ALA A 35 -17.68 7.09 -2.97
CA ALA A 35 -17.17 8.23 -2.19
C ALA A 35 -17.08 7.97 -0.66
N PRO A 36 -18.10 7.41 0.03
CA PRO A 36 -18.00 7.20 1.49
C PRO A 36 -16.91 6.19 1.87
N CYS A 37 -16.65 5.18 1.04
CA CYS A 37 -15.55 4.24 1.30
C CYS A 37 -14.18 4.87 1.05
N VAL A 38 -14.06 5.80 0.10
CA VAL A 38 -12.83 6.59 -0.12
C VAL A 38 -12.54 7.50 1.08
N ASP A 39 -13.56 8.18 1.61
CA ASP A 39 -13.43 9.02 2.79
C ASP A 39 -13.07 8.20 4.02
N PHE A 40 -13.71 7.03 4.20
CA PHE A 40 -13.35 6.10 5.27
C PHE A 40 -11.91 5.59 5.12
N LEU A 41 -11.45 5.24 3.92
CA LEU A 41 -10.07 4.83 3.69
C LEU A 41 -9.08 5.94 4.06
N ARG A 42 -9.42 7.20 3.80
CA ARG A 42 -8.59 8.36 4.16
C ARG A 42 -8.44 8.48 5.67
N THR A 43 -9.53 8.36 6.44
CA THR A 43 -9.48 8.40 7.90
C THR A 43 -8.81 7.16 8.47
N TYR A 44 -9.08 5.98 7.91
CA TYR A 44 -8.50 4.71 8.31
C TYR A 44 -6.97 4.72 8.16
N LYS A 45 -6.42 5.27 7.07
CA LYS A 45 -4.95 5.41 6.87
C LYS A 45 -4.24 6.24 7.95
N ALA A 46 -4.95 7.11 8.67
CA ALA A 46 -4.34 7.93 9.72
C ALA A 46 -3.88 7.09 10.93
N THR A 47 -4.55 5.97 11.21
CA THR A 47 -4.33 5.18 12.43
C THR A 47 -3.14 4.18 12.32
N PRO A 48 -3.05 3.31 11.29
CA PRO A 48 -1.90 2.42 11.10
C PRO A 48 -0.63 3.19 10.73
N GLY A 49 -0.76 4.36 10.09
CA GLY A 49 0.39 5.20 9.73
C GLY A 49 1.21 5.63 10.94
N LEU A 50 0.60 5.76 12.13
CA LEU A 50 1.32 6.09 13.37
C LEU A 50 2.18 4.91 13.84
N CYS A 51 1.61 3.70 13.89
CA CYS A 51 2.32 2.48 14.26
C CYS A 51 3.40 2.12 13.25
N LYS A 52 3.10 2.19 11.94
CA LYS A 52 4.07 1.90 10.87
C LYS A 52 5.23 2.88 10.86
N ARG A 53 5.04 4.17 11.20
CA ARG A 53 6.14 5.12 11.40
C ARG A 53 6.92 4.87 12.68
N ALA A 54 6.24 4.50 13.77
CA ALA A 54 6.89 4.16 15.04
C ALA A 54 7.72 2.87 14.95
N MET A 55 7.26 1.90 14.15
CA MET A 55 7.91 0.60 13.94
C MET A 55 8.74 0.52 12.67
N ALA A 56 8.73 1.56 11.83
CA ALA A 56 9.67 1.68 10.72
C ALA A 56 11.07 1.81 11.30
N GLN A 57 11.74 0.67 11.48
CA GLN A 57 13.18 0.65 11.66
C GLN A 57 13.78 1.43 10.49
N GLN A 58 14.55 2.47 10.82
CA GLN A 58 15.28 3.21 9.80
C GLN A 58 16.18 2.22 9.06
N MET A 59 15.97 2.09 7.76
CA MET A 59 16.82 1.27 6.92
C MET A 59 18.29 1.70 7.14
N PRO A 60 19.21 0.78 7.49
CA PRO A 60 20.60 1.12 7.65
C PRO A 60 21.16 1.78 6.39
N LYS A 61 21.92 2.87 6.55
CA LYS A 61 22.44 3.68 5.43
C LYS A 61 23.20 2.85 4.40
N GLU A 62 23.95 1.85 4.86
CA GLU A 62 24.70 0.95 3.99
C GLU A 62 23.79 0.15 3.05
N VAL A 63 22.68 -0.38 3.57
CA VAL A 63 21.70 -1.15 2.78
C VAL A 63 21.04 -0.23 1.75
N SER A 64 20.66 1.00 2.16
CA SER A 64 20.09 1.99 1.25
C SER A 64 21.04 2.37 0.11
N ALA A 65 22.34 2.54 0.41
CA ALA A 65 23.34 2.90 -0.58
C ALA A 65 23.53 1.78 -1.61
N LYS A 66 23.74 0.55 -1.15
CA LYS A 66 23.90 -0.63 -2.01
C LYS A 66 22.68 -0.87 -2.90
N LEU A 67 21.47 -0.74 -2.35
CA LEU A 67 20.23 -0.88 -3.12
C LEU A 67 20.13 0.20 -4.21
N THR A 68 20.47 1.45 -3.88
CA THR A 68 20.43 2.57 -4.84
C THR A 68 21.42 2.36 -5.98
N GLU A 69 22.65 1.92 -5.69
CA GLU A 69 23.63 1.59 -6.72
C GLU A 69 23.16 0.47 -7.65
N TYR A 70 22.61 -0.60 -7.07
CA TYR A 70 22.08 -1.73 -7.82
C TYR A 70 20.95 -1.31 -8.77
N LEU A 71 19.96 -0.55 -8.26
CA LEU A 71 18.84 -0.07 -9.06
C LEU A 71 19.30 0.87 -10.19
N ARG A 72 20.24 1.78 -9.92
CA ARG A 72 20.82 2.66 -10.95
C ARG A 72 21.53 1.87 -12.04
N ALA A 73 22.31 0.86 -11.68
CA ALA A 73 22.99 0.01 -12.65
C ALA A 73 21.98 -0.72 -13.56
N ARG A 74 20.90 -1.25 -12.97
CA ARG A 74 19.89 -2.05 -13.68
C ARG A 74 18.95 -1.21 -14.56
N ILE A 75 18.63 0.02 -14.14
CA ILE A 75 17.84 0.97 -14.94
C ILE A 75 18.65 1.48 -16.13
N LYS A 76 19.95 1.77 -15.93
CA LYS A 76 20.86 2.18 -17.01
C LYS A 76 21.13 1.07 -18.03
N SER A 77 21.09 -0.20 -17.63
CA SER A 77 21.27 -1.33 -18.55
C SER A 77 20.04 -1.69 -19.36
N ALA A 78 18.88 -1.08 -19.06
CA ALA A 78 17.60 -1.32 -19.74
C ALA A 78 17.20 -0.18 -20.69
N SER A 79 18.10 0.79 -20.92
CA SER A 79 18.00 1.87 -21.93
C SER A 79 19.05 1.63 -23.00
#